data_AF-A0A946D294-F1
#
_entry.id   AF-A0A946D294-F1
#
_cell.length_a   1.000
_cell.length_b   1.000
_cell.length_c   1.000
_cell.angle_alpha   90.00
_cell.angle_beta   90.00
_cell.angle_gamma   90.00
#
_symmetry.space_group_name_H-M   'P 1'
#
loop_
_entity.id
_entity.type
_entity.pdbx_description
1 polymer ?
#
loop_
_entity_poly.entity_id
_entity_poly.type
_entity_poly.pdbx_seq_one_letter_code
_entity_poly.pdbx_strand_id
1 'polypeptide(L)'
;MSAFNTDQFTIRLIAETLFYDEEYEALGNLSLIDQEENCERYVASFAPEDGLFVLEEATEWEDYEPGEPDDIGYALAVDSREVGTYESAEEVATELLALARAHHLAPSITLLFEEEEA
;
A
#
# COMPACT_ATOMS: atom_id res chain seq x y z
N MET A 1 -15.50 -29.89 -2.37
CA MET A 1 -14.95 -28.68 -3.02
C MET A 1 -15.19 -27.54 -2.06
N SER A 2 -14.15 -26.83 -1.61
CA SER A 2 -14.38 -25.58 -0.87
C SER A 2 -15.10 -24.62 -1.81
N ALA A 3 -16.14 -23.95 -1.29
CA ALA A 3 -16.79 -22.88 -2.03
C ALA A 3 -15.76 -21.77 -2.26
N PHE A 4 -15.85 -21.09 -3.41
CA PHE A 4 -15.06 -19.89 -3.67
C PHE A 4 -15.28 -18.89 -2.53
N ASN A 5 -14.17 -18.38 -1.97
CA ASN A 5 -14.18 -17.38 -0.91
C ASN A 5 -13.49 -16.13 -1.43
N THR A 6 -14.29 -15.10 -1.71
CA THR A 6 -13.81 -13.82 -2.24
C THR A 6 -12.79 -13.16 -1.31
N ASP A 7 -13.00 -13.20 0.01
CA ASP A 7 -12.12 -12.54 0.97
C ASP A 7 -10.74 -13.18 0.96
N GLN A 8 -10.69 -14.52 0.96
CA GLN A 8 -9.43 -15.25 0.86
C GLN A 8 -8.73 -15.03 -0.48
N PHE A 9 -9.50 -14.94 -1.57
CA PHE A 9 -8.95 -14.62 -2.88
C PHE A 9 -8.36 -13.20 -2.92
N THR A 10 -9.06 -12.21 -2.36
CA THR A 10 -8.60 -10.82 -2.28
C THR A 10 -7.39 -10.66 -1.37
N ILE A 11 -7.41 -11.28 -0.18
CA ILE A 11 -6.25 -11.28 0.74
C ILE A 11 -5.03 -11.85 0.02
N ARG A 12 -5.19 -12.95 -0.73
CA ARG A 12 -4.08 -13.51 -1.48
C ARG A 12 -3.54 -12.54 -2.53
N LEU A 13 -4.42 -11.86 -3.27
CA LEU A 13 -3.98 -10.88 -4.27
C LEU A 13 -3.25 -9.70 -3.63
N ILE A 14 -3.73 -9.17 -2.49
CA ILE A 14 -3.05 -8.10 -1.76
C ILE A 14 -1.68 -8.57 -1.26
N ALA A 15 -1.60 -9.77 -0.69
CA ALA A 15 -0.33 -10.29 -0.19
C ALA A 15 0.73 -10.42 -1.29
N GLU A 16 0.34 -10.76 -2.53
CA GLU A 16 1.25 -10.87 -3.67
C GLU A 16 1.75 -9.52 -4.21
N THR A 17 1.11 -8.40 -3.85
CA THR A 17 1.60 -7.06 -4.23
C THR A 17 2.66 -6.55 -3.26
N LEU A 18 2.74 -7.11 -2.06
CA LEU A 18 3.70 -6.73 -1.02
C LEU A 18 4.92 -7.63 -1.12
N PHE A 19 5.82 -7.29 -2.03
CA PHE A 19 7.03 -8.06 -2.28
C PHE A 19 8.26 -7.17 -2.29
N TYR A 20 9.41 -7.81 -2.13
CA TYR A 20 10.72 -7.22 -2.32
C TYR A 20 11.52 -8.10 -3.28
N ASP A 21 12.05 -7.48 -4.32
CA ASP A 21 12.95 -8.11 -5.29
C ASP A 21 14.37 -7.58 -5.07
N GLU A 22 15.23 -8.41 -4.47
CA GLU A 22 16.63 -8.09 -4.19
C GLU A 22 17.48 -7.89 -5.46
N GLU A 23 17.09 -8.49 -6.60
CA GLU A 23 17.87 -8.35 -7.84
C GLU A 23 17.68 -6.96 -8.47
N TYR A 24 16.49 -6.38 -8.28
CA TYR A 24 16.10 -5.11 -8.86
C TYR A 24 15.91 -3.98 -7.83
N GLU A 25 16.19 -4.26 -6.55
CA GLU A 25 15.94 -3.36 -5.42
C GLU A 25 14.54 -2.74 -5.50
N ALA A 26 13.56 -3.58 -5.84
CA ALA A 26 12.19 -3.18 -6.14
C ALA A 26 11.23 -3.62 -5.04
N LEU A 27 10.42 -2.67 -4.57
CA LEU A 27 9.43 -2.85 -3.52
C LEU A 27 8.03 -2.64 -4.08
N GLY A 28 7.19 -3.66 -3.95
CA GLY A 28 5.76 -3.55 -4.20
C GLY A 28 5.05 -3.01 -2.96
N ASN A 29 4.31 -1.93 -3.12
CA ASN A 29 3.47 -1.36 -2.08
C ASN A 29 1.98 -1.39 -2.47
N LEU A 30 1.11 -1.35 -1.47
CA LEU A 30 -0.32 -1.15 -1.67
C LEU A 30 -0.79 0.07 -0.88
N SER A 31 -1.37 1.01 -1.60
CA SER A 31 -2.00 2.21 -1.08
C SER A 31 -3.51 2.05 -1.03
N LEU A 32 -4.15 2.58 0.01
CA LEU A 32 -5.61 2.73 0.11
C LEU A 32 -5.99 4.19 -0.08
N ILE A 33 -6.71 4.47 -1.16
CA ILE A 33 -7.01 5.81 -1.64
C ILE A 33 -8.41 6.22 -1.19
N ASP A 34 -8.49 7.40 -0.57
CA ASP A 34 -9.75 8.10 -0.31
C ASP A 34 -10.18 8.80 -1.60
N GLN A 35 -11.21 8.27 -2.26
CA GLN A 35 -11.65 8.82 -3.54
C GLN A 35 -12.46 10.12 -3.40
N GLU A 36 -12.93 10.46 -2.20
CA GLU A 36 -13.67 11.70 -1.95
C GLU A 36 -12.70 12.87 -1.79
N GLU A 37 -11.64 12.67 -0.99
CA GLU A 37 -10.58 13.66 -0.76
C GLU A 37 -9.44 13.57 -1.79
N ASN A 38 -9.47 12.53 -2.63
CA ASN A 38 -8.49 12.22 -3.66
C ASN A 38 -7.04 12.12 -3.15
N CYS A 39 -6.85 11.36 -2.07
CA CYS A 39 -5.56 11.23 -1.40
C CYS A 39 -5.27 9.80 -0.90
N GLU A 40 -4.00 9.46 -0.75
CA GLU A 40 -3.56 8.20 -0.15
C GLU A 40 -3.77 8.21 1.37
N ARG A 41 -4.61 7.33 1.91
CA ARG A 41 -4.93 7.33 3.33
C ARG A 41 -4.09 6.35 4.15
N TYR A 42 -3.81 5.18 3.58
CA TYR A 42 -2.94 4.18 4.18
C TYR A 42 -2.01 3.63 3.12
N VAL A 43 -0.82 3.22 3.53
CA VAL A 43 0.15 2.53 2.69
C VAL A 43 0.73 1.36 3.44
N ALA A 44 0.90 0.24 2.74
CA ALA A 44 1.62 -0.92 3.25
C ALA A 44 2.78 -1.29 2.34
N SER A 45 3.89 -1.66 2.95
CA SER A 45 5.12 -2.03 2.26
C SER A 45 5.87 -3.10 3.07
N PHE A 46 6.87 -3.70 2.43
CA PHE A 46 7.85 -4.54 3.12
C PHE A 46 9.06 -3.67 3.50
N ALA A 47 9.54 -3.80 4.73
CA ALA A 47 10.77 -3.18 5.23
C ALA A 47 11.90 -4.23 5.24
N PRO A 48 12.81 -4.23 4.24
CA PRO A 48 13.84 -5.26 4.12
C PRO A 48 14.82 -5.31 5.30
N GLU A 49 15.10 -4.16 5.92
CA GLU A 49 16.04 -4.05 7.05
C GLU A 49 15.58 -4.87 8.26
N ASP A 50 14.28 -4.83 8.56
CA ASP A 50 13.68 -5.52 9.70
C ASP A 50 13.05 -6.87 9.31
N GLY A 51 12.83 -7.11 8.01
CA GLY A 51 12.16 -8.30 7.48
C GLY A 51 10.67 -8.36 7.84
N LEU A 52 10.03 -7.19 8.00
CA LEU A 52 8.64 -7.04 8.44
C LEU A 52 7.81 -6.29 7.40
N PHE A 53 6.50 -6.44 7.48
CA PHE A 53 5.55 -5.61 6.75
C PHE A 53 5.09 -4.47 7.64
N VAL A 54 5.12 -3.25 7.10
CA VAL A 54 4.73 -2.04 7.81
C VAL A 54 3.44 -1.52 7.20
N LEU A 55 2.51 -1.09 8.05
CA LEU A 55 1.30 -0.39 7.66
C LEU A 55 1.30 0.99 8.31
N GLU A 56 1.10 2.00 7.47
CA GLU A 56 1.15 3.39 7.88
C GLU A 56 -0.14 4.11 7.50
N GLU A 57 -0.51 5.10 8.32
CA GLU A 57 -1.60 6.03 8.03
C GLU A 57 -0.99 7.39 7.69
N ALA A 58 -1.41 7.95 6.57
CA ALA A 58 -1.01 9.28 6.14
C ALA A 58 -1.50 10.34 7.14
N THR A 59 -0.63 11.29 7.47
CA THR A 59 -0.94 12.41 8.36
C THR A 59 -0.79 13.76 7.66
N GLU A 60 -0.02 13.81 6.57
CA GLU A 60 0.14 14.96 5.69
C GLU A 60 0.27 14.49 4.24
N TRP A 61 -0.20 15.31 3.30
CA TRP A 61 -0.22 15.02 1.87
C TRP A 61 0.49 16.11 1.08
N GLU A 62 1.04 15.74 -0.07
CA GLU A 62 1.56 16.70 -1.02
C GLU A 62 0.45 17.62 -1.58
N ASP A 63 0.84 18.79 -2.05
CA ASP A 63 -0.05 19.65 -2.82
C ASP A 63 -0.31 18.99 -4.18
N TYR A 64 -1.56 18.59 -4.41
CA TYR A 64 -1.98 17.88 -5.61
C TYR A 64 -2.82 18.76 -6.54
N GLU A 65 -2.37 18.90 -7.80
CA GLU A 65 -3.14 19.54 -8.87
C GLU A 65 -3.42 18.53 -10.00
N PRO A 66 -4.71 18.20 -10.28
CA PRO A 66 -5.06 17.26 -11.33
C PRO A 66 -4.60 17.73 -12.73
N GLY A 67 -4.04 16.80 -13.52
CA GLY A 67 -3.72 17.01 -14.93
C GLY A 67 -2.27 17.35 -15.24
N GLU A 68 -1.36 17.22 -14.27
CA GLU A 68 0.08 17.27 -14.52
C GLU A 68 0.59 15.99 -15.23
N PRO A 69 1.73 16.04 -15.94
CA PRO A 69 2.25 14.89 -16.70
C PRO A 69 2.61 13.66 -15.85
N ASP A 70 3.00 13.89 -14.59
CA ASP A 70 3.43 12.87 -13.64
C ASP A 70 2.34 12.56 -12.58
N ASP A 71 1.09 12.96 -12.87
CA ASP A 71 -0.08 12.76 -12.03
C ASP A 71 -0.42 11.28 -11.86
N ILE A 72 -0.31 10.77 -10.63
CA ILE A 72 -0.69 9.41 -10.24
C ILE A 72 -2.21 9.24 -10.00
N GLY A 73 -2.95 10.34 -10.00
CA GLY A 73 -4.40 10.43 -9.88
C GLY A 73 -4.90 10.82 -8.49
N TYR A 74 -4.03 11.02 -7.51
CA TYR A 74 -4.33 11.38 -6.12
C TYR A 74 -3.11 11.97 -5.41
N ALA A 75 -3.33 12.68 -4.30
CA ALA A 75 -2.27 13.22 -3.47
C ALA A 75 -1.55 12.12 -2.66
N LEU A 76 -0.23 12.01 -2.80
CA LEU A 76 0.60 11.08 -2.00
C LEU A 76 0.86 11.59 -0.58
N ALA A 77 1.06 10.66 0.34
CA ALA A 77 1.46 10.99 1.70
C ALA A 77 2.91 11.51 1.74
N VAL A 78 3.14 12.60 2.47
CA VAL A 78 4.49 13.14 2.73
C VAL A 78 4.93 12.98 4.18
N ASP A 79 3.96 12.71 5.08
CA ASP A 79 4.22 12.32 6.46
C ASP A 79 3.21 11.25 6.87
N SER A 80 3.66 10.30 7.67
CA SER A 80 2.91 9.11 8.04
C SER A 80 3.15 8.75 9.49
N ARG A 81 2.24 7.95 10.04
CA ARG A 81 2.45 7.27 11.32
C ARG A 81 2.31 5.77 11.11
N GLU A 82 3.23 5.02 11.71
CA GLU A 82 3.07 3.57 11.81
C GLU A 82 1.83 3.24 12.65
N VAL A 83 0.93 2.44 12.07
CA VAL A 83 -0.26 1.92 12.75
C VAL A 83 -0.15 0.43 13.06
N GLY A 84 0.77 -0.28 12.41
CA GLY A 84 1.08 -1.67 12.75
C GLY A 84 2.26 -2.25 11.97
N THR A 85 2.83 -3.30 12.54
CA THR A 85 3.89 -4.13 11.95
C THR A 85 3.47 -5.59 11.98
N TYR A 86 3.82 -6.33 10.93
CA TYR A 86 3.35 -7.69 10.70
C TYR A 86 4.47 -8.61 10.24
N GLU A 87 4.42 -9.87 10.67
CA GLU A 87 5.42 -10.88 10.31
C GLU A 87 5.12 -11.55 8.96
N SER A 88 3.91 -11.36 8.41
CA SER A 88 3.51 -11.95 7.15
C SER A 88 2.66 -11.02 6.28
N ALA A 89 2.80 -11.18 4.96
CA ALA A 89 1.99 -10.46 3.96
C ALA A 89 0.49 -10.74 4.13
N GLU A 90 0.11 -11.93 4.60
CA GLU A 90 -1.28 -12.33 4.80
C GLU A 90 -1.94 -11.58 5.97
N GLU A 91 -1.20 -11.27 7.02
CA GLU A 91 -1.69 -10.51 8.16
C GLU A 91 -1.95 -9.05 7.77
N VAL A 92 -0.98 -8.39 7.15
CA VAL A 92 -1.16 -6.99 6.68
C VAL A 92 -2.23 -6.91 5.58
N ALA A 93 -2.32 -7.89 4.69
CA ALA A 93 -3.38 -7.96 3.68
C ALA A 93 -4.78 -8.07 4.29
N THR A 94 -4.90 -8.80 5.40
CA THR A 94 -6.17 -8.90 6.15
C THR A 94 -6.55 -7.55 6.74
N GLU A 95 -5.59 -6.82 7.31
CA GLU A 95 -5.85 -5.49 7.89
C GLU A 95 -6.19 -4.46 6.81
N LEU A 96 -5.46 -4.43 5.70
CA LEU A 96 -5.75 -3.57 4.55
C LEU A 96 -7.16 -3.79 4.01
N LEU A 97 -7.59 -5.06 3.87
CA LEU A 97 -8.96 -5.37 3.45
C LEU A 97 -9.99 -4.87 4.46
N ALA A 98 -9.70 -4.94 5.76
CA ALA A 98 -10.57 -4.43 6.80
C ALA A 98 -10.68 -2.90 6.76
N LEU A 99 -9.55 -2.18 6.63
CA LEU A 99 -9.49 -0.73 6.51
C LEU A 99 -10.20 -0.22 5.24
N ALA A 100 -9.94 -0.86 4.09
CA ALA A 100 -10.59 -0.51 2.84
C ALA A 100 -12.12 -0.61 2.96
N ARG A 101 -12.63 -1.65 3.63
CA ARG A 101 -14.08 -1.81 3.89
C ARG A 101 -14.62 -0.78 4.88
N ALA A 102 -13.89 -0.51 5.95
CA ALA A 102 -14.33 0.41 7.00
C ALA A 102 -14.42 1.85 6.50
N HIS A 103 -13.49 2.25 5.63
CA HIS A 103 -13.34 3.62 5.14
C HIS A 103 -13.77 3.82 3.68
N HIS A 104 -14.24 2.78 3.00
CA HIS A 104 -14.63 2.80 1.57
C HIS A 104 -13.50 3.25 0.63
N LEU A 105 -12.28 2.77 0.90
CA LEU A 105 -11.08 3.16 0.16
C LEU A 105 -10.84 2.25 -1.05
N ALA A 106 -10.26 2.82 -2.10
CA ALA A 106 -9.86 2.09 -3.29
C ALA A 106 -8.40 1.62 -3.19
N PRO A 107 -8.06 0.39 -3.63
CA PRO A 107 -6.67 -0.04 -3.67
C PRO A 107 -5.94 0.58 -4.86
N SER A 108 -4.68 0.95 -4.66
CA SER A 108 -3.71 1.33 -5.70
C SER A 108 -2.39 0.59 -5.43
N ILE A 109 -1.71 0.12 -6.48
CA ILE A 109 -0.43 -0.57 -6.36
C ILE A 109 0.63 0.33 -6.97
N THR A 110 1.71 0.59 -6.23
CA THR A 110 2.88 1.29 -6.74
C THR A 110 4.12 0.41 -6.56
N LEU A 111 5.04 0.55 -7.51
CA LEU A 111 6.36 -0.08 -7.46
C LEU A 111 7.37 1.01 -7.18
N LEU A 112 8.06 0.88 -6.06
CA LEU A 112 9.20 1.73 -5.71
C LEU A 112 10.47 1.00 -6.10
N PHE A 113 11.39 1.74 -6.69
CA PHE A 113 12.75 1.28 -6.95
C PHE A 113 13.65 2.09 -6.02
N GLU A 114 14.60 1.46 -5.33
CA GLU A 114 15.65 2.24 -4.65
C GLU A 114 16.39 3.03 -5.73
N GLU A 115 16.41 4.36 -5.60
CA GLU A 115 17.15 5.21 -6.55
C GLU A 115 18.65 4.90 -6.40
N GLU A 116 19.33 4.54 -7.51
CA GLU A 116 20.79 4.55 -7.54
C GLU A 116 21.26 5.95 -7.12
N GLU A 117 21.82 6.10 -5.91
CA GLU A 117 22.51 7.33 -5.51
C GLU A 117 23.64 7.59 -6.53
N ALA A 118 23.44 8.56 -7.41
CA ALA A 118 24.37 8.95 -8.48
C ALA A 118 25.60 9.73 -7.97
#